data_AF-A0A6I2M4U8-F1
#
_entry.id   AF-A0A6I2M4U8-F1
#
_cell.length_a   1.000
_cell.length_b   1.000
_cell.length_c   1.000
_cell.angle_alpha   90.00
_cell.angle_beta   90.00
_cell.angle_gamma   90.00
#
_symmetry.space_group_name_H-M   'P 1'
#
loop_
_entity.id
_entity.type
_entity.pdbx_description
1 polymer ?
#
loop_
_entity_poly.entity_id
_entity_poly.type
_entity_poly.pdbx_seq_one_letter_code
_entity_poly.pdbx_strand_id
1 'polypeptide(L)' 'MYYVVVDIGCSDCGEASNVVGIFTEETKARTALEQYKAANKLDLYGDDHQFLIYKLTELNSIHNNSFDHLIYDSEEE' A
#
# COMPACT_ATOMS: atom_id res chain seq x y z
N MET A 1 14.94 -7.42 -1.85
CA MET A 1 14.04 -6.26 -1.96
C MET A 1 12.62 -6.76 -1.80
N TYR A 2 11.85 -6.10 -0.96
CA TYR A 2 10.48 -6.44 -0.63
C TYR A 2 9.59 -5.24 -0.89
N TYR A 3 8.34 -5.50 -1.25
CA TYR A 3 7.32 -4.51 -1.56
C TYR A 3 6.11 -4.80 -0.68
N VAL A 4 5.87 -3.94 0.30
CA VAL A 4 4.79 -4.06 1.27
C VAL A 4 3.64 -3.19 0.80
N VAL A 5 2.51 -3.80 0.48
CA VAL A 5 1.30 -3.10 0.08
C VAL A 5 0.45 -2.87 1.33
N VAL A 6 0.11 -1.61 1.60
CA VAL A 6 -0.63 -1.19 2.78
C VAL A 6 -1.88 -0.44 2.34
N ASP A 7 -2.99 -0.80 2.97
CA ASP A 7 -4.26 -0.09 2.94
C ASP A 7 -4.40 0.65 4.27
N ILE A 8 -4.37 1.98 4.24
CA ILE A 8 -4.59 2.81 5.42
C ILE A 8 -6.03 3.25 5.41
N GLY A 9 -6.86 2.57 6.20
CA GLY A 9 -8.25 2.97 6.45
C GLY A 9 -8.38 4.30 7.20
N CYS A 10 -9.58 4.85 7.21
CA CYS A 10 -9.85 6.19 7.74
C CYS A 10 -9.93 6.23 9.27
N SER A 11 -9.11 7.10 9.88
CA SER A 11 -9.02 7.25 11.34
C SER A 11 -10.29 7.82 11.97
N ASP A 12 -11.06 8.60 11.21
CA ASP A 12 -12.22 9.34 11.73
C ASP A 12 -13.50 8.48 11.74
N CYS A 13 -13.60 7.54 10.81
CA CYS A 13 -14.70 6.60 10.67
C CYS A 13 -14.44 5.26 11.38
N GLY A 14 -13.22 5.04 11.87
CA GLY A 14 -12.82 3.85 12.62
C GLY A 14 -12.51 2.63 11.74
N GLU A 15 -12.23 2.85 10.46
CA GLU A 15 -11.87 1.79 9.54
C GLU A 15 -10.42 1.35 9.77
N ALA A 16 -10.21 0.04 9.82
CA ALA A 16 -8.91 -0.53 10.15
C ALA A 16 -7.94 -0.44 8.97
N SER A 17 -6.69 -0.11 9.25
CA SER A 17 -5.60 -0.28 8.29
C SER A 17 -5.21 -1.76 8.16
N ASN A 18 -4.73 -2.17 6.99
CA ASN A 18 -4.38 -3.54 6.69
C ASN A 18 -3.09 -3.65 5.87
N VAL A 19 -2.33 -4.73 6.10
CA VAL A 19 -1.25 -5.14 5.19
C VAL A 19 -1.87 -6.06 4.14
N VAL A 20 -2.02 -5.54 2.92
CA VAL A 20 -2.59 -6.28 1.79
C VAL A 20 -1.68 -7.44 1.39
N GLY A 21 -0.36 -7.22 1.41
CA GLY A 21 0.62 -8.28 1.15
C GLY A 21 2.06 -7.81 1.13
N ILE A 22 2.97 -8.79 1.13
CA ILE A 22 4.42 -8.58 1.01
C ILE A 22 4.92 -9.37 -0.19
N PHE A 23 5.55 -8.68 -1.15
CA PHE A 23 5.98 -9.25 -2.42
C PHE A 23 7.48 -9.07 -2.62
N THR A 24 8.08 -9.91 -3.46
CA THR A 24 9.48 -9.77 -3.88
C THR A 24 9.64 -9.09 -5.24
N GLU A 25 8.54 -8.82 -5.93
CA GLU A 25 8.48 -8.18 -7.25
C GLU A 25 7.49 -7.01 -7.22
N GLU A 26 7.91 -5.83 -7.68
CA GLU A 26 7.09 -4.60 -7.66
C GLU A 26 5.79 -4.76 -8.47
N THR A 27 5.89 -5.34 -9.68
CA THR A 27 4.73 -5.56 -10.57
C THR A 27 3.65 -6.42 -9.91
N LYS A 28 4.04 -7.40 -9.10
CA LYS A 28 3.09 -8.23 -8.34
C LYS A 28 2.44 -7.43 -7.21
N ALA A 29 3.20 -6.58 -6.53
CA ALA A 29 2.66 -5.68 -5.51
C ALA A 29 1.61 -4.71 -6.09
N ARG A 30 1.93 -4.07 -7.23
CA ARG A 30 1.00 -3.18 -7.95
C ARG A 30 -0.26 -3.92 -8.40
N THR A 31 -0.09 -5.10 -9.01
CA THR A 31 -1.23 -5.92 -9.46
C THR A 31 -2.11 -6.34 -8.28
N ALA A 32 -1.51 -6.71 -7.15
CA ALA A 32 -2.25 -7.11 -5.96
C ALA A 32 -3.03 -5.93 -5.34
N LEU A 33 -2.47 -4.72 -5.36
CA LEU A 33 -3.17 -3.52 -4.92
C LEU A 33 -4.45 -3.28 -5.73
N GLU A 34 -4.35 -3.31 -7.06
CA GLU A 34 -5.50 -3.10 -7.95
C GLU A 34 -6.55 -4.20 -7.80
N GLN A 35 -6.12 -5.47 -7.65
CA GLN A 35 -7.04 -6.58 -7.35
C GLN A 35 -7.75 -6.40 -6.01
N TYR A 36 -7.03 -5.91 -4.99
CA TYR A 36 -7.58 -5.66 -3.66
C TYR A 36 -8.62 -4.53 -3.67
N LYS A 37 -8.31 -3.39 -4.31
CA LYS A 37 -9.25 -2.27 -4.49
C LYS A 37 -10.53 -2.74 -5.18
N ALA A 38 -10.40 -3.46 -6.30
CA ALA A 38 -11.53 -3.95 -7.07
C ALA A 38 -12.39 -4.96 -6.30
N ALA A 39 -11.76 -5.90 -5.59
CA ALA A 39 -12.47 -6.93 -4.83
C ALA A 39 -13.27 -6.36 -3.66
N ASN A 40 -12.74 -5.32 -3.00
CA ASN A 40 -13.36 -4.69 -1.84
C ASN A 40 -14.19 -3.45 -2.20
N LYS A 41 -14.23 -3.08 -3.49
CA LYS A 41 -14.96 -1.92 -4.02
C LYS A 41 -14.55 -0.59 -3.39
N LEU A 42 -13.28 -0.46 -3.02
CA LEU A 42 -12.78 0.70 -2.27
C LEU A 42 -12.77 1.98 -3.14
N ASP A 43 -12.67 1.85 -4.46
CA ASP A 43 -12.80 2.97 -5.40
C ASP A 43 -14.20 3.61 -5.40
N LEU A 44 -15.22 2.92 -4.86
CA LEU A 44 -16.59 3.44 -4.77
C LEU A 44 -16.84 4.30 -3.53
N TYR A 45 -15.96 4.24 -2.52
CA TYR A 45 -16.16 4.88 -1.23
C TYR A 45 -15.32 6.16 -1.03
N GLY A 46 -14.56 6.60 -2.04
CA GLY A 46 -13.84 7.88 -1.99
C GLY A 46 -12.63 7.89 -1.04
N ASP A 47 -12.06 9.08 -0.81
CA ASP A 47 -10.78 9.42 -0.11
C ASP A 47 -10.57 8.83 1.31
N ASP A 48 -11.44 7.96 1.80
CA ASP A 48 -11.36 7.37 3.14
C ASP A 48 -10.24 6.33 3.28
N HIS A 49 -9.61 5.93 2.15
CA HIS A 49 -8.48 5.01 2.14
C HIS A 49 -7.27 5.61 1.43
N GLN A 50 -6.10 5.45 2.06
CA GLN A 50 -4.82 5.72 1.43
C GLN A 50 -4.08 4.40 1.15
N PHE A 51 -3.73 4.17 -0.12
CA PHE A 51 -2.98 2.99 -0.52
C PHE A 51 -1.52 3.33 -0.77
N LEU A 52 -0.61 2.55 -0.18
CA LEU A 52 0.83 2.78 -0.29
C LEU A 52 1.58 1.48 -0.60
N ILE A 53 2.66 1.59 -1.37
CA ILE A 53 3.62 0.50 -1.58
C ILE A 53 4.98 0.93 -1.03
N TYR A 54 5.43 0.24 0.02
CA TYR A 54 6.73 0.47 0.65
C TYR A 54 7.79 -0.51 0.16
N LYS A 55 8.95 0.02 -0.21
CA LYS A 55 10.13 -0.73 -0.62
C LYS A 55 11.11 -0.93 0.53
N LEU A 56 11.29 -2.18 0.94
CA LEU A 56 12.19 -2.59 2.03
C LEU A 56 13.34 -3.44 1.50
N THR A 57 14.53 -3.28 2.09
CA THR A 57 15.71 -4.10 1.75
C THR A 57 15.74 -5.42 2.50
N GLU A 58 15.25 -5.44 3.74
CA GLU A 58 15.29 -6.57 4.67
C GLU A 58 14.00 -6.73 5.49
N LEU A 59 13.71 -7.95 5.93
CA LEU A 59 12.61 -8.27 6.83
C LEU A 59 13.12 -8.40 8.27
N ASN A 60 12.21 -8.31 9.24
CA ASN A 60 12.51 -8.43 10.68
C ASN A 60 13.41 -7.32 11.24
N SER A 61 13.35 -6.14 10.63
CA SER A 61 14.10 -4.95 11.05
C SER A 61 13.16 -3.76 11.24
N ILE A 62 13.56 -2.83 12.09
CA ILE A 62 12.90 -1.53 12.23
C ILE A 62 13.40 -0.63 11.11
N HIS A 63 12.49 -0.23 10.22
CA HIS A 63 12.77 0.71 9.15
C HIS A 63 12.29 2.09 9.58
N ASN A 64 13.17 3.09 9.53
CA ASN A 64 12.78 4.46 9.82
C ASN A 64 11.99 5.04 8.65
N ASN A 65 11.02 5.90 8.96
CA ASN A 65 10.22 6.54 7.93
C ASN A 65 11.12 7.42 7.05
N SER A 66 11.07 7.18 5.73
CA SER A 66 11.66 8.04 4.71
C SER A 66 10.79 7.94 3.46
N PHE A 67 10.59 9.07 2.77
CA PHE A 67 9.94 9.11 1.47
C PHE A 67 10.69 8.28 0.41
N ASP A 68 11.97 7.95 0.64
CA ASP A 68 12.78 7.10 -0.24
C ASP A 68 12.26 5.66 -0.35
N HIS A 69 11.44 5.23 0.61
CA HIS A 69 10.86 3.90 0.63
C HIS A 69 9.50 3.85 -0.07
N LEU A 70 8.91 5.00 -0.41
CA LEU A 70 7.60 5.07 -1.06
C LEU A 70 7.75 4.93 -2.57
N ILE A 71 6.95 4.03 -3.14
CA ILE A 71 6.78 3.93 -4.58
C ILE A 71 5.55 4.75 -4.94
N TYR A 72 5.77 5.88 -5.60
CA TYR A 72 4.69 6.69 -6.18
C TYR A 72 4.26 6.11 -7.53
N ASP A 73 2.98 6.23 -7.84
CA ASP A 73 2.55 6.18 -9.23
C ASP A 73 2.96 7.50 -9.88
N SER A 74 3.80 7.42 -10.91
CA SER A 74 4.25 8.57 -11.69
C SER A 74 3.14 9.17 -12.58
N GLU A 75 1.88 8.82 -12.35
CA GLU A 75 0.71 9.28 -13.13
C GLU A 75 -0.17 10.29 -12.38
N GLU A 76 0.21 10.72 -11.17
CA GLU A 76 -0.38 11.91 -10.53
C GLU A 76 0.46 13.16 -10.87
N GLU A 77 0.25 13.71 -12.07
CA GLU A 77 0.55 15.13 -12.42
C GLU A 77 -0.72 15.98 -12.37
#